data_AF-A0A1J3DKG9-F1
#
_entry.id   AF-A0A1J3DKG9-F1
#
_cell.length_a   1.000
_cell.length_b   1.000
_cell.length_c   1.000
_cell.angle_alpha   90.00
_cell.angle_beta   90.00
_cell.angle_gamma   90.00
#
_symmetry.space_group_name_H-M   'P 1'
#
loop_
_entity.id
_entity.type
_entity.pdbx_description
1 polymer ?
#
loop_
_entity_poly.entity_id
_entity_poly.type
_entity_poly.pdbx_seq_one_letter_code
_entity_poly.pdbx_strand_id
1 'polypeptide(L)'
;KELYVCVTLTLVLAASFLTDTIGIHALFGAFVIGIVTPKEGPFCRVLTEKIEDLVSGLLLPLYFASSGLKTDVTTIKGAQSWGLLVLVILTTCFGKIVGTVGA
;
A
#
# COMPACT_ATOMS: atom_id res chain seq x y z
N LYS A 1 -13.07 -20.19 11.72
CA LYS A 1 -11.73 -19.83 11.17
C LYS A 1 -11.91 -18.91 9.97
N GLU A 2 -12.52 -19.40 8.88
CA GLU A 2 -12.88 -18.61 7.69
C GLU A 2 -13.77 -17.39 7.98
N LEU A 3 -14.83 -17.56 8.79
CA LEU A 3 -15.78 -16.47 9.12
C LEU A 3 -15.07 -15.25 9.73
N TYR A 4 -14.07 -15.48 10.57
CA TYR A 4 -13.38 -14.42 11.30
C TYR A 4 -12.43 -13.65 10.37
N VAL A 5 -11.81 -14.34 9.40
CA VAL A 5 -11.04 -13.70 8.32
C VAL A 5 -11.95 -12.82 7.46
N CYS A 6 -13.12 -13.34 7.04
CA CYS A 6 -14.10 -12.54 6.31
C CYS A 6 -14.54 -11.31 7.09
N VAL A 7 -14.87 -11.46 8.38
CA VAL A 7 -15.29 -10.33 9.23
C VAL A 7 -14.19 -9.27 9.32
N THR A 8 -12.93 -9.65 9.55
CA THR A 8 -11.83 -8.67 9.63
C THR A 8 -11.59 -7.97 8.28
N LEU A 9 -11.69 -8.69 7.17
CA LEU A 9 -11.49 -8.12 5.82
C LEU A 9 -12.65 -7.19 5.44
N THR A 10 -13.89 -7.54 5.76
CA THR A 10 -15.05 -6.66 5.63
C THR A 10 -14.93 -5.43 6.53
N LEU A 11 -14.42 -5.58 7.76
CA LEU A 11 -14.19 -4.46 8.66
C LEU A 11 -13.12 -3.50 8.13
N VAL A 12 -12.01 -4.01 7.58
CA VAL A 12 -10.99 -3.22 6.89
C VAL A 12 -11.59 -2.46 5.72
N LEU A 13 -12.38 -3.11 4.87
CA LEU A 13 -13.04 -2.48 3.72
C LEU A 13 -14.03 -1.40 4.16
N ALA A 14 -14.88 -1.68 5.16
CA ALA A 14 -15.85 -0.74 5.68
C ALA A 14 -15.18 0.48 6.33
N ALA A 15 -14.14 0.28 7.14
CA ALA A 15 -13.38 1.36 7.77
C ALA A 15 -12.65 2.22 6.74
N SER A 16 -12.05 1.59 5.72
CA SER A 16 -11.40 2.30 4.61
C SER A 16 -12.39 3.14 3.83
N PHE A 17 -13.58 2.61 3.54
CA PHE A 17 -14.65 3.32 2.85
C PHE A 17 -15.19 4.50 3.67
N LEU A 18 -15.45 4.31 4.98
CA LEU A 18 -15.86 5.41 5.85
C LEU A 18 -14.79 6.50 5.96
N THR A 19 -13.51 6.12 5.98
CA THR A 19 -12.40 7.08 6.05
C THR A 19 -12.27 7.87 4.74
N ASP A 20 -12.46 7.19 3.61
CA ASP A 20 -12.50 7.80 2.27
C ASP A 20 -13.67 8.78 2.12
N THR A 21 -14.86 8.44 2.62
CA THR A 21 -16.04 9.33 2.53
C THR A 21 -15.92 10.59 3.39
N ILE A 22 -15.14 10.55 4.47
CA ILE A 22 -14.81 11.72 5.30
C ILE A 22 -13.75 12.61 4.61
N GLY A 23 -13.15 12.17 3.50
CA GLY A 23 -12.11 12.88 2.75
C GLY A 23 -10.69 12.61 3.24
N ILE A 24 -10.51 11.61 4.11
CA ILE A 24 -9.19 11.13 4.54
C ILE A 24 -8.74 10.02 3.59
N HIS A 25 -7.44 9.76 3.49
CA HIS A 25 -6.91 8.67 2.67
C HIS A 25 -7.42 7.30 3.17
N ALA A 26 -8.07 6.51 2.30
CA ALA A 26 -8.66 5.21 2.64
C ALA A 26 -7.71 4.24 3.38
N LEU A 27 -6.40 4.31 3.07
CA LEU A 27 -5.34 3.54 3.73
C LEU A 27 -5.30 3.75 5.25
N PHE A 28 -5.68 4.93 5.74
CA PHE A 28 -5.71 5.23 7.17
C PHE A 28 -6.76 4.39 7.90
N GLY A 29 -7.93 4.16 7.29
CA GLY A 29 -8.99 3.32 7.86
C GLY A 29 -8.55 1.87 8.03
N ALA A 30 -7.97 1.28 6.97
CA ALA A 30 -7.39 -0.06 7.05
C ALA A 30 -6.28 -0.17 8.11
N PHE A 31 -5.43 0.85 8.22
CA PHE A 31 -4.32 0.90 9.17
C PHE A 31 -4.81 0.88 10.63
N VAL A 32 -5.84 1.65 10.95
CA VAL A 32 -6.44 1.67 12.30
C VAL A 32 -7.00 0.30 12.68
N ILE A 33 -7.74 -0.36 11.77
CA ILE A 33 -8.24 -1.72 12.02
C ILE A 33 -7.09 -2.71 12.22
N GLY A 34 -6.00 -2.57 11.46
CA GLY A 34 -4.79 -3.37 11.65
C GLY A 34 -4.14 -3.19 13.03
N ILE A 35 -4.13 -1.98 13.58
CA ILE A 35 -3.61 -1.71 14.94
C ILE A 35 -4.51 -2.33 16.01
N VAL A 36 -5.83 -2.20 15.85
CA VAL A 36 -6.83 -2.73 16.82
C VAL A 36 -6.87 -4.26 16.81
N THR A 37 -6.47 -4.88 15.70
CA THR A 37 -6.46 -6.35 15.58
C THR A 37 -5.44 -6.95 16.56
N PRO A 38 -5.87 -7.84 17.47
CA PRO A 38 -4.98 -8.44 18.46
C PRO A 38 -3.91 -9.30 17.78
N LYS A 39 -2.65 -9.05 18.14
CA LYS A 39 -1.48 -9.71 17.54
C LYS A 39 -1.19 -11.09 18.15
N GLU A 40 -1.90 -11.43 19.23
CA GLU A 40 -1.66 -12.61 20.04
C GLU A 40 -2.64 -13.73 19.68
N GLY A 41 -2.11 -14.95 19.55
CA GLY A 41 -2.91 -16.16 19.33
C GLY A 41 -2.89 -16.70 17.89
N PRO A 42 -3.41 -17.93 17.70
CA PRO A 42 -3.38 -18.63 16.41
C PRO A 42 -4.25 -17.95 15.34
N PHE A 43 -5.15 -17.05 15.74
CA PHE A 43 -6.03 -16.30 14.85
C PHE A 43 -5.28 -15.28 13.99
N CYS A 44 -4.42 -14.44 14.60
CA CYS A 44 -3.69 -13.40 13.87
C CYS A 44 -2.76 -14.00 12.81
N ARG A 45 -2.13 -15.15 13.12
CA ARG A 45 -1.24 -15.85 12.19
C ARG A 45 -1.97 -16.32 10.94
N VAL A 46 -3.12 -16.97 11.10
CA VAL A 46 -3.94 -17.45 9.97
C VAL A 46 -4.48 -16.29 9.14
N LEU A 47 -4.90 -15.21 9.80
CA LEU A 47 -5.37 -14.00 9.13
C LEU A 47 -4.26 -13.37 8.27
N THR A 48 -3.07 -13.17 8.84
CA THR A 48 -1.93 -12.59 8.13
C THR A 48 -1.51 -13.46 6.95
N GLU A 49 -1.42 -14.78 7.13
CA GLU A 49 -1.03 -15.70 6.05
C GLU A 49 -2.02 -15.65 4.87
N LYS A 50 -3.34 -15.59 5.15
CA LYS A 50 -4.36 -15.45 4.09
C LYS A 50 -4.32 -14.11 3.39
N ILE A 51 -4.10 -13.02 4.13
CA ILE A 51 -3.97 -11.68 3.55
C ILE A 51 -2.70 -11.60 2.69
N GLU A 52 -1.59 -12.14 3.18
CA GLU A 52 -0.31 -12.12 2.47
C GLU A 52 -0.36 -12.92 1.18
N ASP A 53 -1.01 -14.10 1.18
CA ASP A 53 -1.24 -14.91 -0.03
C ASP A 53 -2.08 -14.15 -1.06
N LEU A 54 -3.15 -13.48 -0.62
CA LEU A 54 -4.02 -12.68 -1.50
C LEU A 54 -3.30 -11.42 -2.03
N VAL A 55 -2.53 -10.74 -1.19
CA VAL A 55 -1.79 -9.53 -1.55
C VAL A 55 -0.68 -9.88 -2.54
N SER A 56 0.16 -10.85 -2.20
CA SER A 56 1.33 -11.22 -3.02
C SER A 56 0.93 -11.99 -4.27
N GLY A 57 -0.11 -12.82 -4.20
CA GLY A 57 -0.58 -13.64 -5.31
C GLY A 57 -1.44 -12.89 -6.33
N LEU A 58 -2.19 -11.86 -5.91
CA LEU A 58 -3.13 -11.16 -6.80
C LEU A 58 -2.99 -9.64 -6.78
N LEU A 59 -3.06 -8.99 -5.61
CA LEU A 59 -3.14 -7.53 -5.55
C LEU A 59 -1.84 -6.83 -5.98
N LEU A 60 -0.69 -7.39 -5.63
CA LEU A 60 0.63 -6.84 -5.96
C LEU A 60 0.93 -6.96 -7.47
N PRO A 61 0.73 -8.12 -8.14
CA PRO A 61 0.79 -8.21 -9.59
C PRO A 61 -0.18 -7.24 -10.29
N LEU A 62 -1.42 -7.16 -9.81
CA LEU A 62 -2.44 -6.27 -10.39
C LEU A 62 -2.07 -4.80 -10.22
N TYR A 63 -1.53 -4.43 -9.05
CA TYR A 63 -1.03 -3.08 -8.78
C TYR A 63 0.10 -2.71 -9.74
N PHE A 64 1.08 -3.61 -9.94
CA PHE A 64 2.15 -3.36 -10.88
C PHE A 64 1.67 -3.31 -12.34
N ALA A 65 0.72 -4.17 -12.73
CA ALA A 65 0.12 -4.11 -14.06
C ALA A 65 -0.63 -2.79 -14.30
N SER A 66 -1.46 -2.36 -13.34
CA SER A 66 -2.21 -1.11 -13.43
C SER A 66 -1.29 0.12 -13.42
N SER A 67 -0.32 0.16 -12.52
CA SER A 67 0.66 1.25 -12.44
C SER A 67 1.54 1.30 -13.69
N GLY A 68 1.96 0.15 -14.21
CA GLY A 68 2.75 0.04 -15.44
C GLY A 68 1.97 0.51 -16.67
N LEU A 69 0.70 0.09 -16.80
CA LEU A 69 -0.15 0.51 -17.91
C LEU A 69 -0.47 2.02 -17.90
N LYS A 70 -0.60 2.61 -16.70
CA LYS A 70 -0.73 4.08 -16.54
C LYS A 70 0.58 4.83 -16.82
N THR A 71 1.72 4.15 -16.83
CA THR A 71 3.02 4.76 -17.04
C THR A 71 3.33 4.82 -18.54
N ASP A 72 2.99 5.95 -19.16
CA ASP A 72 3.28 6.21 -20.56
C ASP A 72 4.72 6.76 -20.71
N VAL A 73 5.68 5.88 -20.99
CA VAL A 73 7.09 6.26 -21.20
C VAL A 73 7.25 7.13 -22.46
N THR A 74 6.32 7.03 -23.40
CA THR A 74 6.28 7.82 -24.64
C THR A 74 5.87 9.29 -24.44
N THR A 75 5.27 9.64 -23.31
CA THR A 75 4.99 11.02 -22.88
C THR A 75 6.26 11.76 -22.43
N ILE A 76 7.33 11.05 -22.05
CA ILE A 76 8.60 11.66 -21.61
C ILE A 76 9.43 12.07 -22.84
N LYS A 77 8.94 13.05 -23.62
CA LYS A 77 9.66 13.64 -24.74
C LYS A 77 10.14 15.05 -24.35
N GLY A 78 11.41 15.14 -23.99
CA GLY A 78 12.08 16.42 -23.71
C GLY A 78 13.13 16.33 -22.62
N ALA A 79 14.24 17.06 -22.78
CA ALA A 79 15.34 17.11 -21.81
C ALA A 79 14.88 17.61 -20.42
N GLN A 80 13.83 18.44 -20.37
CA GLN A 80 13.29 18.96 -19.12
C GLN A 80 12.55 17.88 -18.29
N SER A 81 11.73 17.03 -18.92
CA SER A 81 11.07 15.91 -18.21
C SER A 81 12.06 14.86 -17.74
N TRP A 82 13.11 14.57 -18.52
CA TRP A 82 14.21 13.71 -18.09
C TRP A 82 15.00 14.31 -16.92
N GLY A 83 15.27 15.61 -16.95
CA GLY A 83 15.92 16.32 -15.85
C GLY A 83 15.11 16.26 -14.55
N LEU A 84 13.80 16.51 -14.61
CA LEU A 84 12.92 16.40 -13.44
C LEU A 84 12.82 14.97 -12.90
N LEU A 85 12.79 13.97 -13.77
CA LEU A 85 12.79 12.55 -13.37
C LEU A 85 14.06 12.20 -12.59
N VAL A 86 15.24 12.53 -13.13
CA VAL A 86 16.53 12.27 -12.46
C VAL A 86 16.62 13.04 -11.14
N LEU A 87 16.17 14.30 -11.12
CA LEU A 87 16.15 15.11 -9.90
C LEU A 87 15.29 14.45 -8.81
N VAL A 88 14.05 14.05 -9.13
CA VAL A 88 13.15 13.37 -8.18
C VAL A 88 13.77 12.06 -7.68
N ILE A 89 14.34 11.24 -8.57
CA ILE A 89 15.00 9.98 -8.20
C ILE A 89 16.13 10.25 -7.20
N LEU A 90 17.03 11.20 -7.50
CA LEU A 90 18.12 11.55 -6.60
C LEU A 90 17.59 12.08 -5.26
N THR A 91 16.65 13.02 -5.26
CA THR A 91 16.07 13.58 -4.03
C THR A 91 15.42 12.50 -3.16
N THR A 92 14.66 11.57 -3.75
CA THR A 92 14.05 10.46 -2.98
C THR A 92 15.10 9.48 -2.46
N CYS A 93 16.12 9.13 -3.26
CA CYS A 93 17.21 8.25 -2.83
C CYS A 93 18.02 8.88 -1.68
N PHE A 94 18.47 10.12 -1.84
CA PHE A 94 19.17 10.85 -0.77
C PHE A 94 18.29 11.00 0.47
N GLY A 95 17.01 11.36 0.30
CA GLY A 95 16.07 11.48 1.42
C GLY A 95 15.90 10.17 2.19
N LYS A 96 15.74 9.04 1.50
CA LYS A 96 15.67 7.72 2.14
C LYS A 96 16.97 7.37 2.86
N ILE A 97 18.13 7.59 2.23
CA ILE A 97 19.42 7.26 2.84
C ILE A 97 19.65 8.14 4.06
N VAL A 98 19.64 9.47 3.92
CA VAL A 98 19.87 10.43 5.02
C VAL A 98 18.86 10.24 6.15
N GLY A 99 17.59 9.99 5.84
CA GLY A 99 16.58 9.70 6.85
C GLY A 99 16.80 8.39 7.62
N THR A 100 17.55 7.44 7.04
CA THR A 100 17.92 6.18 7.70
C THR A 100 19.25 6.29 8.45
N VAL A 101 20.21 7.12 7.99
CA VAL A 101 21.50 7.31 8.68
C VAL A 101 21.44 8.38 9.78
N GLY A 102 20.49 9.31 9.70
CA GLY A 102 20.31 10.40 10.66
C GLY A 102 19.28 10.12 11.76
N ALA A 103 18.57 9.00 11.70
CA ALA A 103 17.66 8.50 12.75
C ALA A 103 18.38 7.45 13.61
#